data_AF-A0A644SX28-F1
#
_entry.id   AF-A0A644SX28-F1
#
_cell.length_a   1.000
_cell.length_b   1.000
_cell.length_c   1.000
_cell.angle_alpha   90.00
_cell.angle_beta   90.00
_cell.angle_gamma   90.00
#
_symmetry.space_group_name_H-M   'P 1'
#
loop_
_entity.id
_entity.type
_entity.pdbx_description
1 polymer ?
#
loop_
_entity_poly.entity_id
_entity_poly.type
_entity_poly.pdbx_seq_one_letter_code
_entity_poly.pdbx_strand_id
1 'polypeptide(L)'
;MFLYLGPIIFGFLMGFILGTRIKNSSKNDFKFTIGSYIVIFIVAVIVAWQLGPFPYYNDIGIATGFVSAAVGLIIGKVLLGD
;
A
#
# COMPACT_ATOMS: atom_id res chain seq x y z
N MET A 1 1.78 -21.08 -9.95
CA MET A 1 1.32 -19.81 -9.35
C MET A 1 2.02 -18.70 -10.11
N PHE A 2 1.27 -17.87 -10.84
CA PHE A 2 1.84 -16.83 -11.70
C PHE A 2 1.62 -15.47 -11.07
N LEU A 3 2.67 -14.65 -10.96
CA LEU A 3 2.56 -13.26 -10.53
C LEU A 3 2.02 -12.40 -11.67
N TYR A 4 0.85 -11.81 -11.49
CA TYR A 4 0.28 -10.89 -12.47
C TYR A 4 0.83 -9.48 -12.24
N LEU A 5 1.69 -9.03 -13.15
CA LEU A 5 2.36 -7.73 -13.04
C LEU A 5 1.41 -6.55 -13.17
N GLY A 6 0.31 -6.68 -13.93
CA GLY A 6 -0.67 -5.60 -14.12
C GLY A 6 -1.21 -5.05 -12.80
N PRO A 7 -1.89 -5.89 -11.98
CA PRO A 7 -2.37 -5.49 -10.66
C PRO A 7 -1.29 -4.90 -9.74
N ILE A 8 -0.07 -5.42 -9.80
CA ILE A 8 1.06 -4.95 -9.00
C ILE A 8 1.46 -3.54 -9.43
N ILE A 9 1.75 -3.33 -10.71
CA ILE A 9 2.20 -2.04 -11.24
C ILE A 9 1.13 -0.96 -11.02
N PHE A 10 -0.13 -1.26 -11.34
CA PHE A 10 -1.23 -0.31 -11.15
C PHE A 10 -1.52 -0.03 -9.67
N GLY A 11 -1.48 -1.07 -8.82
CA GLY A 11 -1.59 -0.92 -7.38
C GLY A 11 -0.53 0.03 -6.85
N PHE A 12 0.73 -0.21 -7.19
CA PHE A 12 1.85 0.64 -6.80
C PHE A 12 1.65 2.10 -7.22
N LEU A 13 1.34 2.36 -8.50
CA LEU A 13 1.19 3.72 -9.02
C LEU A 13 0.06 4.46 -8.31
N MET A 14 -1.10 3.83 -8.14
CA MET A 14 -2.23 4.42 -7.42
C MET A 14 -1.88 4.71 -5.97
N GLY A 15 -1.27 3.74 -5.28
CA GLY A 15 -0.80 3.91 -3.91
C GLY A 15 0.18 5.08 -3.81
N PHE A 16 1.19 5.11 -4.68
CA PHE A 16 2.23 6.13 -4.71
C PHE A 16 1.65 7.52 -4.88
N ILE A 17 0.78 7.72 -5.88
CA ILE A 17 0.11 9.01 -6.11
C ILE A 17 -0.65 9.44 -4.85
N LEU A 18 -1.43 8.55 -4.22
CA LEU A 18 -2.15 8.87 -3.00
C LEU A 18 -1.21 9.21 -1.83
N GLY A 19 -0.12 8.46 -1.68
CA GLY A 19 0.92 8.69 -0.70
C GLY A 19 1.49 10.10 -0.77
N THR A 20 1.79 10.59 -1.98
CA THR A 20 2.30 11.96 -2.18
C THR A 20 1.34 13.05 -1.70
N ARG A 21 0.05 12.74 -1.54
CA ARG A 21 -0.99 13.71 -1.14
C ARG A 21 -1.29 13.68 0.36
N ILE A 22 -0.76 12.71 1.10
CA ILE A 22 -0.93 12.64 2.55
C ILE A 22 -0.09 13.74 3.19
N LYS A 23 -0.73 14.75 3.78
CA LYS A 23 -0.02 15.88 4.38
C LYS A 23 0.33 15.65 5.86
N ASN A 24 1.51 16.06 6.31
CA ASN A 24 1.78 16.24 7.73
C ASN A 24 1.11 17.55 8.14
N SER A 25 -0.10 17.47 8.68
CA SER A 25 -0.80 18.66 9.16
C SER A 25 0.00 19.30 10.29
N SER A 26 0.53 20.50 10.07
CA SER A 26 1.16 21.34 11.12
C SER A 26 0.19 21.66 12.28
N LYS A 27 -1.13 21.47 12.07
CA LYS A 27 -2.17 21.67 13.08
C LYS A 27 -2.55 20.42 13.88
N ASN A 28 -2.08 19.24 13.47
CA ASN A 28 -2.37 17.99 14.18
C ASN A 28 -1.05 17.43 14.72
N ASP A 29 -0.96 17.23 16.03
CA ASP A 29 0.20 16.61 16.70
C ASP A 29 0.47 15.14 16.28
N PHE A 30 -0.34 14.61 15.36
CA PHE A 30 -0.21 13.27 14.81
C PHE A 30 0.89 13.20 13.74
N LYS A 31 2.13 13.01 14.21
CA LYS A 31 3.25 12.67 13.33
C LYS A 31 3.24 11.18 13.04
N PHE A 32 3.24 10.80 11.76
CA PHE A 32 3.48 9.42 11.36
C PHE A 32 4.92 9.04 11.71
N THR A 33 5.08 8.23 12.77
CA THR A 33 6.38 7.67 13.17
C THR A 33 6.73 6.47 12.29
N ILE A 34 8.01 6.07 12.24
CA ILE A 34 8.43 4.82 11.58
C ILE A 34 7.56 3.63 12.03
N GLY A 35 7.21 3.56 13.33
CA GLY A 35 6.38 2.50 13.88
C GLY A 35 4.97 2.48 13.28
N SER A 36 4.38 3.65 13.02
CA SER A 36 3.05 3.73 12.38
C SER A 36 3.06 3.15 10.97
N TYR A 37 4.10 3.39 10.17
CA TYR A 37 4.21 2.81 8.83
C TYR A 37 4.36 1.28 8.87
N ILE A 38 5.14 0.76 9.82
CA ILE A 38 5.30 -0.69 10.02
C ILE A 38 3.94 -1.32 10.37
N VAL A 39 3.21 -0.75 11.32
CA VAL A 39 1.88 -1.24 11.72
C VAL A 39 0.89 -1.20 10.55
N ILE A 40 0.83 -0.08 9.81
CA ILE A 40 -0.02 0.06 8.63
C ILE A 40 0.32 -1.01 7.59
N PHE A 41 1.61 -1.27 7.35
CA PHE A 41 2.04 -2.28 6.39
C PHE A 41 1.63 -3.70 6.82
N ILE A 42 1.84 -4.05 8.09
CA ILE A 42 1.42 -5.37 8.64
C ILE A 42 -0.08 -5.56 8.49
N VAL A 43 -0.88 -4.56 8.89
CA VAL A 43 -2.34 -4.61 8.76
C VAL A 43 -2.74 -4.74 7.29
N ALA A 44 -2.10 -4.01 6.38
CA ALA A 44 -2.37 -4.12 4.96
C ALA A 44 -2.08 -5.52 4.40
N VAL A 45 -1.01 -6.19 4.85
CA VAL A 45 -0.70 -7.58 4.47
C VAL A 45 -1.76 -8.55 5.00
N ILE A 46 -2.20 -8.40 6.25
CA ILE A 46 -3.27 -9.23 6.83
C ILE A 46 -4.58 -9.06 6.04
N VAL A 47 -4.95 -7.81 5.74
CA VAL A 47 -6.14 -7.50 4.93
C VAL A 47 -6.01 -8.13 3.54
N ALA A 48 -4.85 -7.98 2.88
CA ALA A 48 -4.64 -8.56 1.57
C ALA A 48 -4.74 -10.09 1.57
N TRP A 49 -4.29 -10.75 2.66
CA TRP A 49 -4.40 -12.19 2.80
C TRP A 49 -5.86 -12.63 2.97
N GLN A 50 -6.64 -11.91 3.77
CA GLN A 50 -8.08 -12.16 3.93
C GLN A 50 -8.88 -11.85 2.66
N LEU A 51 -8.44 -10.88 1.86
CA LEU A 51 -9.08 -10.54 0.59
C LEU A 51 -8.87 -11.64 -0.46
N GLY A 52 -7.71 -12.30 -0.42
CA GLY A 52 -7.30 -13.26 -1.44
C GLY A 52 -6.96 -12.60 -2.78
N PRO A 53 -6.53 -13.38 -3.79
CA PRO A 53 -6.25 -12.86 -5.11
C PRO A 53 -7.54 -12.35 -5.77
N PHE A 54 -7.40 -11.34 -6.65
CA PHE A 54 -8.55 -10.83 -7.41
C PHE A 54 -9.16 -11.97 -8.26
N PRO A 55 -10.50 -12.02 -8.40
CA PRO A 55 -11.17 -13.09 -9.13
C PRO A 55 -10.56 -13.31 -10.52
N TYR A 56 -10.53 -14.56 -10.99
CA TYR A 56 -9.99 -14.96 -12.29
C TYR A 56 -8.45 -14.95 -12.42
N TYR A 57 -7.70 -14.49 -11.40
CA TYR A 57 -6.24 -14.65 -11.36
C TYR A 57 -5.83 -15.86 -10.53
N ASN A 58 -4.96 -16.71 -11.09
CA ASN A 58 -4.30 -17.81 -10.37
C ASN A 58 -2.97 -17.34 -9.75
N ASP A 59 -3.04 -16.20 -9.04
CA ASP A 59 -1.89 -15.55 -8.40
C ASP A 59 -1.58 -16.23 -7.06
N ILE A 60 -0.58 -15.69 -6.36
CA ILE A 60 -0.34 -15.94 -4.95
C ILE A 60 -1.63 -15.67 -4.14
N GLY A 61 -1.86 -16.44 -3.08
CA GLY A 61 -3.09 -16.43 -2.26
C GLY A 61 -3.35 -15.14 -1.46
N ILE A 62 -2.87 -14.00 -1.93
CA ILE A 62 -2.92 -12.68 -1.33
C ILE A 62 -3.20 -11.65 -2.43
N ALA A 63 -3.94 -10.59 -2.12
CA ALA A 63 -4.22 -9.50 -3.04
C ALA A 63 -2.93 -8.70 -3.38
N THR A 64 -2.16 -9.17 -4.36
CA THR A 64 -0.87 -8.59 -4.79
C THR A 64 -0.96 -7.11 -5.13
N GLY A 65 -2.02 -6.70 -5.85
CA GLY A 65 -2.26 -5.30 -6.16
C GLY A 65 -2.51 -4.43 -4.93
N PHE A 66 -3.21 -4.96 -3.91
CA PHE A 66 -3.45 -4.24 -2.67
C PHE A 66 -2.17 -4.07 -1.85
N VAL A 67 -1.37 -5.14 -1.72
CA VAL A 67 -0.05 -5.05 -1.05
C VAL A 67 0.83 -4.04 -1.77
N SER A 68 0.86 -4.09 -3.10
CA SER A 68 1.64 -3.16 -3.90
C SER A 68 1.18 -1.71 -3.74
N ALA A 69 -0.14 -1.47 -3.64
CA ALA A 69 -0.68 -0.15 -3.34
C ALA A 69 -0.29 0.34 -1.94
N ALA A 70 -0.27 -0.53 -0.93
CA ALA A 70 0.21 -0.16 0.40
C ALA A 70 1.69 0.24 0.39
N VAL A 71 2.54 -0.49 -0.34
CA VAL A 71 3.95 -0.14 -0.54
C VAL A 71 4.08 1.20 -1.25
N GLY A 72 3.36 1.39 -2.36
CA GLY A 72 3.35 2.63 -3.12
C GLY A 72 2.96 3.81 -2.23
N LEU A 73 1.90 3.68 -1.44
CA LEU A 73 1.40 4.72 -0.53
C LEU A 73 2.45 5.14 0.49
N ILE A 74 3.10 4.17 1.15
CA ILE A 74 4.15 4.47 2.13
C ILE A 74 5.33 5.18 1.45
N ILE A 75 5.80 4.67 0.32
CA ILE A 75 6.92 5.27 -0.43
C ILE A 75 6.56 6.69 -0.91
N GLY A 76 5.36 6.89 -1.46
CA GLY A 76 4.90 8.19 -1.93
C GLY A 76 4.80 9.21 -0.80
N LYS A 77 4.33 8.79 0.38
CA LYS A 77 4.32 9.65 1.57
C LYS A 77 5.73 9.98 2.03
N VAL A 78 6.59 8.97 2.18
CA VAL A 78 7.96 9.18 2.69
C VAL A 78 8.80 10.06 1.77
N LEU A 79 8.67 9.90 0.44
CA LEU A 79 9.48 10.64 -0.52
C LEU A 79 8.94 12.04 -0.82
N LEU A 80 7.62 12.20 -0.94
CA LEU A 80 7.01 13.41 -1.53
C LEU A 80 5.82 13.97 -0.74
N GLY A 81 5.43 13.35 0.38
CA GLY A 81 4.25 13.78 1.13
C GLY A 81 4.59 14.81 2.19
N ASP A 82 4.21 16.07 1.95
CA ASP A 82 4.43 17.24 2.82
C ASP A 82 3.66 17.18 4.15
#